data_AF-A0A847G2B5-F1
#
_entry.id   AF-A0A847G2B5-F1
#
_cell.length_a   1.000
_cell.length_b   1.000
_cell.length_c   1.000
_cell.angle_alpha   90.00
_cell.angle_beta   90.00
_cell.angle_gamma   90.00
#
_symmetry.space_group_name_H-M   'P 1'
#
loop_
_entity.id
_entity.type
_entity.pdbx_description
1 polymer ?
#
loop_
_entity_poly.entity_id
_entity_poly.type
_entity_poly.pdbx_seq_one_letter_code
_entity_poly.pdbx_strand_id
1 'polypeptide(L)'
;MEHQPFENWILSGDPLTQSQKHELEEHLSICPHCSEIQGGLTGVEMLFRSATFESPSPGFTHRFAVLTAQREEEARRLQSYFFLGWIMIATVVVSIIYLTVMLLTQSPTEVITDLMAITINTAFQVDNLVQTVMTWFQIIPLPITLAILAGSASLVVLLTSGWIVSVWKASTLGVKTHE
;
A
#
# COMPACT_ATOMS: atom_id res chain seq x y z
N MET A 1 36.64 -11.14 51.92
CA MET A 1 35.78 -12.09 51.20
C MET A 1 35.54 -11.54 49.81
N GLU A 2 35.42 -12.38 48.79
CA GLU A 2 35.11 -11.93 47.43
C GLU A 2 33.60 -11.64 47.34
N HIS A 3 33.23 -10.37 47.13
CA HIS A 3 31.82 -9.92 47.04
C HIS A 3 31.27 -9.94 45.61
N GLN A 4 32.16 -9.93 44.62
CA GLN A 4 31.86 -9.77 43.20
C GLN A 4 30.79 -10.73 42.64
N PRO A 5 30.78 -12.06 42.94
CA PRO A 5 29.76 -12.94 42.37
C PRO A 5 28.36 -12.65 42.92
N PHE A 6 28.25 -12.31 44.20
CA PHE A 6 26.97 -12.04 44.86
C PHE A 6 26.40 -10.68 44.47
N GLU A 7 27.25 -9.65 44.35
CA GLU A 7 26.85 -8.35 43.83
C GLU A 7 26.30 -8.46 42.40
N ASN A 8 26.98 -9.22 41.54
CA ASN A 8 26.49 -9.45 40.18
C ASN A 8 25.14 -10.15 40.17
N TRP A 9 24.93 -11.16 41.03
CA TRP A 9 23.64 -11.86 41.14
C TRP A 9 22.51 -10.97 41.63
N ILE A 10 22.79 -10.06 42.58
CA ILE A 10 21.77 -9.11 43.09
C ILE A 10 21.43 -8.07 42.03
N LEU A 11 22.42 -7.54 41.30
CA LEU A 11 22.24 -6.42 40.38
C LEU A 11 21.76 -6.85 38.98
N SER A 12 22.10 -8.06 38.51
CA SER A 12 21.72 -8.48 37.16
C SER A 12 20.23 -8.83 37.04
N GLY A 13 19.58 -9.25 38.13
CA GLY A 13 18.18 -9.66 38.12
C GLY A 13 17.91 -10.94 37.29
N ASP A 14 18.96 -11.66 36.90
CA ASP A 14 18.85 -12.91 36.15
C ASP A 14 18.25 -14.03 37.02
N PRO A 15 17.52 -14.99 36.42
CA PRO A 15 17.02 -16.14 37.15
C PRO A 15 18.18 -17.02 37.65
N LEU A 16 18.43 -16.97 38.97
CA LEU A 16 19.41 -17.81 39.65
C LEU A 16 18.96 -19.26 39.76
N THR A 17 19.91 -20.20 39.69
CA THR A 17 19.66 -21.63 39.97
C THR A 17 19.38 -21.87 41.46
N GLN A 18 18.81 -23.04 41.80
CA GLN A 18 18.50 -23.39 43.19
C GLN A 18 19.73 -23.34 44.11
N SER A 19 20.90 -23.78 43.61
CA SER A 19 22.16 -23.76 44.37
C SER A 19 22.66 -22.33 44.58
N GLN A 20 22.63 -21.49 43.54
CA GLN A 20 23.05 -20.08 43.62
C GLN A 20 22.17 -19.27 44.57
N LYS A 21 20.86 -19.56 44.64
CA LYS A 21 19.96 -18.93 45.61
C LYS A 21 20.34 -19.27 47.05
N HIS A 22 20.67 -20.54 47.32
CA HIS A 22 21.07 -20.96 48.65
C HIS A 22 22.40 -20.33 49.09
N GLU A 23 23.39 -20.30 48.18
CA GLU A 23 24.68 -19.63 48.42
C GLU A 23 24.52 -18.13 48.65
N LEU A 24 23.61 -17.48 47.90
CA LEU A 24 23.30 -16.07 48.07
C LEU A 24 22.63 -15.80 49.43
N GLU A 25 21.66 -16.62 49.85
CA GLU A 25 20.99 -16.50 51.15
C GLU A 25 21.97 -16.68 52.32
N GLU A 26 22.88 -17.66 52.23
CA GLU A 26 23.93 -17.85 53.23
C GLU A 26 24.85 -16.63 53.30
N HIS A 27 25.27 -16.09 52.15
CA HIS A 27 26.14 -14.91 52.10
C HIS A 27 25.46 -13.67 52.68
N LEU A 28 24.18 -13.45 52.37
CA LEU A 28 23.39 -12.30 52.88
C LEU A 28 23.24 -12.32 54.40
N SER A 29 23.29 -13.51 55.03
CA SER A 29 23.21 -13.63 56.50
C SER A 29 24.50 -13.22 57.23
N ILE A 30 25.64 -13.23 56.51
CA ILE A 30 26.98 -12.99 57.08
C ILE A 30 27.54 -11.64 56.61
N CYS A 31 27.15 -11.18 55.42
CA CYS A 31 27.69 -9.99 54.79
C CYS A 31 26.72 -8.79 54.86
N PRO A 32 26.98 -7.80 55.73
CA PRO A 32 26.11 -6.62 55.84
C PRO A 32 26.09 -5.78 54.55
N HIS A 33 27.18 -5.75 53.79
CA HIS A 33 27.28 -4.98 52.54
C HIS A 33 26.31 -5.48 51.47
N CYS A 34 26.32 -6.78 51.18
CA CYS A 34 25.44 -7.35 50.17
C CYS A 34 23.97 -7.34 50.62
N SER A 35 23.70 -7.45 51.93
CA SER A 35 22.36 -7.30 52.51
C SER A 35 21.78 -5.89 52.30
N GLU A 36 22.60 -4.85 52.46
CA GLU A 36 22.21 -3.46 52.21
C GLU A 36 21.86 -3.22 50.74
N ILE A 37 22.65 -3.77 49.81
CA ILE A 37 22.38 -3.67 48.36
C ILE A 37 21.04 -4.34 48.02
N GLN A 38 20.80 -5.56 48.50
CA GLN A 38 19.55 -6.28 48.25
C GLN A 38 18.34 -5.54 48.85
N GLY A 39 18.48 -5.01 50.07
CA GLY A 39 17.43 -4.21 50.72
C GLY A 39 17.12 -2.93 49.94
N GLY A 40 18.15 -2.23 49.46
CA GLY A 40 17.99 -1.04 48.62
C GLY A 40 17.29 -1.34 47.30
N LEU A 41 17.67 -2.42 46.62
CA LEU A 41 17.04 -2.84 45.36
C LEU A 41 15.57 -3.19 45.55
N THR A 42 15.26 -3.95 46.60
CA THR A 42 13.89 -4.34 46.94
C THR A 42 13.04 -3.12 47.31
N GLY A 43 13.62 -2.15 48.00
CA GLY A 43 12.97 -0.88 48.31
C GLY A 43 12.63 -0.06 47.06
N VAL A 44 13.57 0.04 46.11
CA VAL A 44 13.34 0.71 44.82
C VAL A 44 12.29 -0.02 44.00
N GLU A 45 12.32 -1.35 43.94
CA GLU A 45 11.30 -2.13 43.25
C GLU A 45 9.91 -1.92 43.87
N MET A 46 9.82 -1.87 45.20
CA MET A 46 8.59 -1.55 45.90
C MET A 46 8.09 -0.14 45.59
N LEU A 47 8.99 0.86 45.48
CA LEU A 47 8.63 2.22 45.06
C LEU A 47 8.06 2.24 43.64
N PHE A 48 8.66 1.51 42.69
CA PHE A 48 8.13 1.42 41.34
C PHE A 48 6.81 0.66 41.26
N ARG A 49 6.64 -0.41 42.05
CA ARG A 49 5.38 -1.19 42.10
C ARG A 49 4.25 -0.43 42.80
N SER A 50 4.57 0.44 43.75
CA SER A 50 3.60 1.29 44.47
C SER A 50 3.33 2.61 43.76
N ALA A 51 4.13 2.97 42.75
CA ALA A 51 3.87 4.13 41.93
C ALA A 51 2.53 3.96 41.19
N THR A 52 1.66 4.95 41.35
CA THR A 52 0.37 4.95 40.66
C THR A 52 0.60 5.27 39.19
N PHE A 53 0.09 4.42 38.30
CA PHE A 53 0.11 4.74 36.87
C PHE A 53 -0.77 5.98 36.62
N GLU A 54 -0.15 7.06 36.17
CA GLU A 54 -0.87 8.26 35.80
C GLU A 54 -1.60 8.05 34.47
N SER A 55 -2.91 8.22 34.48
CA SER A 55 -3.71 8.08 33.27
C SER A 55 -3.38 9.20 32.29
N PRO A 56 -3.39 8.93 30.97
CA PRO A 56 -3.18 9.97 29.97
C PRO A 56 -4.19 11.10 30.15
N SER A 57 -3.73 12.35 30.01
CA SER A 57 -4.60 13.52 30.09
C SER A 57 -5.82 13.39 29.15
N PRO A 58 -7.00 13.92 29.55
CA PRO A 58 -8.16 13.93 28.68
C PRO A 58 -7.84 14.50 27.30
N GLY A 59 -8.26 13.79 26.24
CA GLY A 59 -7.98 14.20 24.86
C GLY A 59 -6.64 13.74 24.27
N PHE A 60 -5.83 12.96 25.01
CA PHE A 60 -4.59 12.36 24.49
C PHE A 60 -4.81 11.57 23.20
N THR A 61 -5.82 10.68 23.17
CA THR A 61 -6.15 9.85 22.01
C THR A 61 -6.56 10.70 20.81
N HIS A 62 -7.38 11.72 21.03
CA HIS A 62 -7.80 12.65 19.98
C HIS A 62 -6.61 13.42 19.39
N ARG A 63 -5.72 13.96 20.24
CA ARG A 63 -4.51 14.66 19.78
C ARG A 63 -3.61 13.75 18.95
N PHE A 64 -3.40 12.51 19.38
CA PHE A 64 -2.60 11.54 18.64
C PHE A 64 -3.24 11.16 17.31
N ALA A 65 -4.55 10.93 17.27
CA ALA A 65 -5.27 10.61 16.04
C ALA A 65 -5.19 11.74 15.00
N VAL A 66 -5.31 13.00 15.44
CA VAL A 66 -5.14 14.16 14.55
C VAL A 66 -3.72 14.25 14.01
N LEU A 67 -2.70 14.07 14.87
CA LEU A 67 -1.31 14.12 14.44
C LEU A 67 -0.95 12.99 13.47
N THR A 68 -1.49 11.79 13.67
CA THR A 68 -1.26 10.66 12.75
C THR A 68 -1.92 10.89 11.40
N ALA A 69 -3.16 11.40 11.39
CA ALA A 69 -3.85 11.74 10.14
C ALA A 69 -3.11 12.83 9.36
N GLN A 70 -2.64 13.88 10.03
CA GLN A 70 -1.85 14.96 9.40
C GLN A 70 -0.55 14.43 8.79
N ARG A 71 0.20 13.60 9.51
CA ARG A 71 1.45 12.99 9.01
C ARG A 71 1.19 12.07 7.81
N GLU A 72 0.08 11.34 7.83
CA GLU A 72 -0.30 10.47 6.72
C GLU A 72 -0.66 11.27 5.46
N GLU A 73 -1.37 12.39 5.61
CA GLU A 73 -1.65 13.31 4.49
C GLU A 73 -0.37 13.92 3.91
N GLU A 74 0.55 14.37 4.76
CA GLU A 74 1.84 14.92 4.31
C GLU A 74 2.69 13.86 3.59
N ALA A 75 2.74 12.63 4.12
CA ALA A 75 3.44 11.52 3.49
C ALA A 75 2.83 11.16 2.14
N ARG A 76 1.49 11.11 2.03
CA ARG A 76 0.78 10.88 0.76
C ARG A 76 1.07 11.98 -0.26
N ARG A 77 1.11 13.25 0.16
CA ARG A 77 1.46 14.37 -0.71
C ARG A 77 2.88 14.24 -1.23
N LEU A 78 3.86 14.01 -0.36
CA LEU A 78 5.26 13.81 -0.76
C LEU A 78 5.38 12.63 -1.74
N GLN A 79 4.75 11.49 -1.44
CA GLN A 79 4.75 10.32 -2.32
C GLN A 79 4.12 10.64 -3.69
N SER A 80 3.03 11.40 -3.72
CA SER A 80 2.39 11.83 -4.97
C SER A 80 3.30 12.74 -5.79
N TYR A 81 4.01 13.68 -5.16
CA TYR A 81 4.96 14.55 -5.86
C TYR A 81 6.16 13.78 -6.39
N PHE A 82 6.70 12.81 -5.62
CA PHE A 82 7.76 11.94 -6.10
C PHE A 82 7.31 11.10 -7.29
N PHE A 83 6.13 10.49 -7.21
CA PHE A 83 5.58 9.67 -8.29
C PHE A 83 5.32 10.50 -9.56
N LEU A 84 4.71 11.67 -9.42
CA LEU A 84 4.49 12.60 -10.54
C LEU A 84 5.81 13.08 -11.13
N GLY A 85 6.80 13.43 -10.30
CA GLY A 85 8.13 13.80 -10.76
C GLY A 85 8.81 12.68 -11.56
N TRP A 86 8.66 11.43 -11.11
CA TRP A 86 9.22 10.26 -11.79
C TRP A 86 8.52 9.94 -13.10
N ILE A 87 7.19 10.06 -13.16
CA ILE A 87 6.45 9.96 -14.42
C ILE A 87 6.88 11.06 -15.38
N MET A 88 6.99 12.31 -14.92
CA MET A 88 7.44 13.41 -15.77
C MET A 88 8.82 13.15 -16.34
N ILE A 89 9.79 12.72 -15.52
CA ILE A 89 11.13 12.38 -16.00
C ILE A 89 11.10 11.21 -16.98
N ALA A 90 10.35 10.14 -16.68
CA ALA A 90 10.21 9.00 -17.58
C ALA A 90 9.61 9.41 -18.93
N THR A 91 8.56 10.24 -18.93
CA THR A 91 7.94 10.74 -20.17
C THR A 91 8.90 11.58 -20.99
N VAL A 92 9.69 12.46 -20.36
CA VAL A 92 10.72 13.26 -21.06
C VAL A 92 11.79 12.35 -21.67
N VAL A 93 12.30 11.38 -20.90
CA VAL A 93 13.32 10.43 -21.37
C VAL A 93 12.81 9.62 -22.55
N VAL A 94 11.60 9.04 -22.44
CA VAL A 94 10.98 8.27 -23.53
C VAL A 94 10.77 9.15 -24.76
N SER A 95 10.32 10.39 -24.58
CA SER A 95 10.11 11.33 -25.69
C SER A 95 11.43 11.68 -26.39
N ILE A 96 12.51 11.92 -25.63
CA ILE A 96 13.84 12.18 -26.19
C ILE A 96 14.35 10.95 -26.96
N ILE A 97 14.22 9.75 -26.39
CA ILE A 97 14.61 8.50 -27.06
C ILE A 97 13.83 8.34 -28.36
N TYR A 98 12.51 8.55 -28.33
CA TYR A 98 11.65 8.45 -29.51
C TYR A 98 12.09 9.43 -30.61
N LEU A 99 12.28 10.71 -30.26
CA LEU A 99 12.77 11.73 -31.20
C LEU A 99 14.15 11.39 -31.76
N THR A 100 15.04 10.88 -30.92
CA THR A 100 16.40 10.49 -31.33
C THR A 100 16.36 9.31 -32.30
N VAL A 101 15.53 8.29 -32.02
CA VAL A 101 15.32 7.17 -32.94
C VAL A 101 14.71 7.68 -34.24
N MET A 102 13.65 8.49 -34.20
CA MET A 102 13.01 9.07 -35.39
C MET A 102 14.03 9.84 -36.26
N LEU A 103 14.88 10.69 -35.67
CA LEU A 103 15.91 11.45 -36.38
C LEU A 103 17.01 10.58 -36.98
N LEU A 104 17.34 9.45 -36.34
CA LEU A 104 18.42 8.55 -36.77
C LEU A 104 17.95 7.47 -37.76
N THR A 105 16.70 7.05 -37.69
CA THR A 105 16.18 5.92 -38.48
C THR A 105 15.24 6.31 -39.60
N GLN A 106 14.56 7.46 -39.51
CA GLN A 106 13.60 7.88 -40.53
C GLN A 106 14.12 9.08 -41.31
N SER A 107 14.06 9.00 -42.63
CA SER A 107 14.28 10.18 -43.46
C SER A 107 13.05 11.11 -43.39
N PRO A 108 13.21 12.45 -43.48
CA PRO A 108 12.07 13.38 -43.48
C PRO A 108 11.01 13.04 -44.54
N THR A 109 11.43 12.42 -45.64
CA THR A 109 10.58 11.96 -46.73
C THR A 109 9.67 10.81 -46.30
N GLU A 110 10.18 9.85 -45.52
CA GLU A 110 9.41 8.70 -45.04
C GLU A 110 8.27 9.12 -44.11
N VAL A 111 8.52 10.09 -43.23
CA VAL A 111 7.50 10.67 -42.33
C VAL A 111 6.36 11.31 -43.13
N ILE A 112 6.70 12.04 -44.20
CA ILE A 112 5.71 12.68 -45.06
C ILE A 112 4.91 11.62 -45.83
N THR A 113 5.57 10.58 -46.34
CA THR A 113 4.87 9.49 -47.05
C THR A 113 3.98 8.68 -46.13
N ASP A 114 4.38 8.46 -44.88
CA ASP A 114 3.57 7.73 -43.89
C ASP A 114 2.37 8.57 -43.44
N LEU A 115 2.55 9.87 -43.21
CA LEU A 115 1.45 10.79 -42.94
C LEU A 115 0.44 10.84 -44.10
N MET A 116 0.94 10.86 -45.34
CA MET A 116 0.08 10.76 -46.54
C MET A 116 -0.63 9.40 -46.58
N ALA A 117 0.06 8.31 -46.31
CA ALA A 117 -0.53 6.96 -46.30
C ALA A 117 -1.61 6.83 -45.22
N ILE A 118 -1.38 7.35 -44.01
CA ILE A 118 -2.36 7.36 -42.92
C ILE A 118 -3.59 8.18 -43.33
N THR A 119 -3.39 9.36 -43.92
CA THR A 119 -4.50 10.23 -44.34
C THR A 119 -5.33 9.59 -45.44
N ILE A 120 -4.67 8.97 -46.42
CA ILE A 120 -5.33 8.27 -47.52
C ILE A 120 -6.07 7.02 -47.01
N ASN A 121 -5.42 6.20 -46.20
CA ASN A 121 -6.03 4.99 -45.65
C ASN A 121 -7.21 5.29 -44.73
N THR A 122 -7.12 6.33 -43.90
CA THR A 122 -8.24 6.74 -43.03
C THR A 122 -9.40 7.28 -43.85
N ALA A 123 -9.15 8.09 -44.88
CA ALA A 123 -10.19 8.54 -45.81
C ALA A 123 -10.87 7.36 -46.52
N PHE A 124 -10.10 6.39 -47.01
CA PHE A 124 -10.64 5.17 -47.60
C PHE A 124 -11.41 4.30 -46.60
N GLN A 125 -10.97 4.20 -45.35
CA GLN A 125 -11.70 3.46 -44.33
C GLN A 125 -13.03 4.13 -43.97
N VAL A 126 -13.06 5.47 -43.89
CA VAL A 126 -14.30 6.22 -43.68
C VAL A 126 -15.24 6.01 -44.86
N ASP A 127 -14.75 6.12 -46.10
CA ASP A 127 -15.57 5.89 -47.29
C ASP A 127 -16.10 4.45 -47.33
N ASN A 128 -15.26 3.45 -47.09
CA ASN A 128 -15.66 2.04 -47.02
C ASN A 128 -16.70 1.79 -45.91
N LEU A 129 -16.57 2.45 -44.75
CA LEU A 129 -17.53 2.32 -43.65
C LEU A 129 -18.87 2.95 -44.03
N VAL A 130 -18.85 4.13 -44.63
CA VAL A 130 -20.07 4.81 -45.13
C VAL A 130 -20.73 3.95 -46.21
N GLN A 131 -19.98 3.43 -47.17
CA GLN A 131 -20.49 2.55 -48.23
C GLN A 131 -21.07 1.26 -47.65
N THR A 132 -20.41 0.66 -46.65
CA THR A 132 -20.91 -0.54 -45.97
C THR A 132 -22.23 -0.25 -45.27
N VAL A 133 -22.33 0.88 -44.55
CA VAL A 133 -23.56 1.29 -43.86
C VAL A 133 -24.68 1.59 -44.86
N MET A 134 -24.39 2.33 -45.95
CA MET A 134 -25.38 2.62 -47.00
C MET A 134 -25.86 1.33 -47.68
N THR A 135 -24.94 0.44 -48.03
CA THR A 135 -25.27 -0.88 -48.62
C THR A 135 -26.10 -1.72 -47.67
N TRP A 136 -25.78 -1.71 -46.38
CA TRP A 136 -26.55 -2.39 -45.35
C TRP A 136 -28.00 -1.89 -45.28
N PHE A 137 -28.23 -0.58 -45.30
CA PHE A 137 -29.58 -0.01 -45.32
C PHE A 137 -30.32 -0.19 -46.65
N GLN A 138 -29.60 -0.33 -47.77
CA GLN A 138 -30.22 -0.58 -49.08
C GLN A 138 -30.62 -2.05 -49.28
N ILE A 139 -29.81 -2.99 -48.79
CA ILE A 139 -30.02 -4.44 -48.98
C ILE A 139 -30.89 -5.02 -47.87
N ILE A 140 -30.73 -4.56 -46.63
CA ILE A 140 -31.40 -5.15 -45.47
C ILE A 140 -32.62 -4.30 -45.11
N PRO A 141 -33.83 -4.88 -45.10
CA PRO A 141 -35.03 -4.15 -44.75
C PRO A 141 -34.99 -3.68 -43.29
N LEU A 142 -35.47 -2.45 -43.05
CA LEU A 142 -35.58 -1.78 -41.74
C LEU A 142 -36.02 -2.65 -40.54
N PRO A 143 -36.99 -3.58 -40.65
CA PRO A 143 -37.36 -4.44 -39.52
C PRO A 143 -36.24 -5.39 -39.07
N ILE A 144 -35.42 -5.90 -39.99
CA ILE A 144 -34.33 -6.83 -39.66
C ILE A 144 -33.19 -6.08 -38.96
N THR A 145 -32.88 -4.86 -39.40
CA THR A 145 -31.90 -3.98 -38.74
C THR A 145 -32.29 -3.64 -37.31
N LEU A 146 -33.55 -3.28 -37.08
CA LEU A 146 -34.06 -3.01 -35.74
C LEU A 146 -34.03 -4.24 -34.84
N ALA A 147 -34.34 -5.43 -35.38
CA ALA A 147 -34.25 -6.68 -34.63
C ALA A 147 -32.81 -7.00 -34.21
N ILE A 148 -31.84 -6.80 -35.10
CA ILE A 148 -30.40 -7.00 -34.80
C ILE A 148 -29.93 -6.02 -33.72
N LEU A 149 -30.28 -4.74 -33.85
CA LEU A 149 -29.91 -3.71 -32.87
C LEU A 149 -30.54 -3.95 -31.50
N ALA A 150 -31.83 -4.30 -31.46
CA ALA A 150 -32.50 -4.63 -30.20
C ALA A 150 -31.91 -5.90 -29.56
N GLY A 151 -31.58 -6.91 -30.37
CA GLY A 151 -30.93 -8.14 -29.92
C GLY A 151 -29.54 -7.89 -29.34
N SER A 152 -28.70 -7.11 -30.04
CA SER A 152 -27.34 -6.79 -29.58
C SER A 152 -27.36 -5.90 -28.33
N ALA A 153 -28.23 -4.89 -28.29
CA ALA A 153 -28.41 -4.03 -27.10
C ALA A 153 -28.86 -4.85 -25.88
N SER A 154 -29.82 -5.77 -26.07
CA SER A 154 -30.30 -6.65 -25.00
C SER A 154 -29.18 -7.54 -24.46
N LEU A 155 -28.34 -8.09 -25.34
CA LEU A 155 -27.22 -8.93 -24.95
C LEU A 155 -26.14 -8.14 -24.18
N VAL A 156 -25.85 -6.90 -24.58
CA VAL A 156 -24.93 -6.02 -23.85
C VAL A 156 -25.46 -5.72 -22.45
N VAL A 157 -26.76 -5.41 -22.31
CA VAL A 157 -27.39 -5.17 -21.01
C VAL A 157 -27.33 -6.42 -20.12
N LEU A 158 -27.57 -7.61 -20.68
CA LEU A 158 -27.46 -8.87 -19.94
C LEU A 158 -26.03 -9.16 -19.48
N LEU A 159 -25.04 -8.96 -20.35
CA LEU A 159 -23.63 -9.19 -20.00
C LEU A 159 -23.14 -8.19 -18.96
N THR A 160 -23.46 -6.90 -19.12
CA THR A 160 -23.04 -5.85 -18.17
C THR A 160 -23.70 -6.02 -16.82
N SER A 161 -25.01 -6.31 -16.77
CA SER A 161 -25.72 -6.59 -15.51
C SER A 161 -25.18 -7.85 -14.81
N GLY A 162 -24.92 -8.93 -15.55
CA GLY A 162 -24.32 -10.15 -15.00
C GLY A 162 -22.92 -9.91 -14.44
N TRP A 163 -22.11 -9.08 -15.12
CA TRP A 163 -20.79 -8.70 -14.64
C TRP A 163 -20.86 -7.86 -13.35
N ILE A 164 -21.77 -6.88 -13.28
CA ILE A 164 -22.00 -6.05 -12.09
C ILE A 164 -22.42 -6.92 -10.89
N VAL A 165 -23.35 -7.86 -11.09
CA VAL A 165 -23.79 -8.78 -10.02
C VAL A 165 -22.66 -9.69 -9.56
N SER A 166 -21.83 -10.19 -10.48
CA SER A 166 -20.66 -11.01 -10.17
C SER A 166 -19.66 -10.27 -9.28
N VAL A 167 -19.32 -9.03 -9.65
CA VAL A 167 -18.41 -8.17 -8.87
C VAL A 167 -19.00 -7.84 -7.51
N TRP A 168 -20.29 -7.51 -7.43
CA TRP A 168 -20.96 -7.23 -6.17
C TRP A 168 -20.95 -8.44 -5.22
N LYS A 169 -21.25 -9.63 -5.73
CA LYS A 169 -21.21 -10.88 -4.94
C LYS A 169 -19.78 -11.22 -4.48
N ALA A 170 -18.78 -11.04 -5.33
CA ALA A 170 -17.38 -11.28 -4.96
C ALA A 170 -16.90 -10.30 -3.87
N SER A 171 -17.25 -9.02 -3.99
CA SER A 171 -16.86 -7.99 -3.02
C SER A 171 -17.52 -8.16 -1.65
N THR A 172 -18.77 -8.62 -1.58
CA THR A 172 -19.51 -8.79 -0.31
C THR A 172 -19.19 -10.11 0.39
N LEU A 173 -18.82 -11.17 -0.34
CA LEU A 173 -18.41 -12.45 0.25
C LEU A 173 -16.95 -12.43 0.72
N GLY A 174 -16.06 -11.68 0.07
CA GLY A 174 -14.65 -11.56 0.46
C GLY A 174 -14.40 -10.79 1.76
N VAL A 175 -15.38 -10.02 2.25
CA VAL A 175 -15.27 -9.21 3.48
C VAL A 175 -15.57 -10.02 4.75
N LYS A 176 -16.14 -11.23 4.65
CA LYS A 176 -16.57 -12.02 5.83
C LYS A 176 -15.54 -13.03 6.36
N THR A 177 -14.29 -13.03 5.90
CA THR A 177 -13.27 -14.03 6.31
C THR A 177 -12.18 -13.50 7.25
N HIS A 178 -12.39 -12.38 7.94
CA HIS A 178 -11.44 -11.85 8.93
C HIS A 178 -12.14 -11.30 10.19
N GLU A 179 -12.90 -12.13 10.88
CA GLU A 179 -13.16 -12.01 12.32
C GLU A 179 -12.94 -13.36 13.00
#